data_AF-A0A7X6PG32-F1
#
_entry.id   AF-A0A7X6PG32-F1
#
_cell.length_a   1.000
_cell.length_b   1.000
_cell.length_c   1.000
_cell.angle_alpha   90.00
_cell.angle_beta   90.00
_cell.angle_gamma   90.00
#
_symmetry.space_group_name_H-M   'P 1'
#
loop_
_entity.id
_entity.type
_entity.pdbx_description
1 polymer ?
#
loop_
_entity_poly.entity_id
_entity_poly.type
_entity_poly.pdbx_seq_one_letter_code
_entity_poly.pdbx_strand_id
1 'polypeptide(L)'
;IMTLYNGKSFTEIEEKNVAPDQRKYPSRKDEFREQTIVISLSGFDLQRSSDDLFRSTSWMLNLSQLSFYIDSMNNEYNMKYFQEFREFRDSKVYTGRNVIYDMDEGNPEKDSVTFNPGQLYSGLRSYDKRIVVARALENTKEAVSFLSTTTETMKMKIRFMKRYEVDWHKKLVLPFGCLVFFFIGAPLGAIVRKGGLGTPTVISILFFVIWYVISMSAEKFVEENLISSFAGMWASSFILLPVGVFLTYKASHDSVIMNVDTYLQFFRNIKDFLYRIIFQGKRPEYDIINITDE
;
A
#
# COMPACT_ATOMS: atom_id res chain seq x y z
N ILE A 1 6.13 -47.92 11.49
CA ILE A 1 7.03 -48.93 10.89
C ILE A 1 6.55 -49.17 9.47
N MET A 2 7.44 -49.14 8.49
CA MET A 2 7.13 -49.34 7.07
C MET A 2 7.95 -50.53 6.57
N THR A 3 7.32 -51.53 5.95
CA THR A 3 8.01 -52.70 5.40
C THR A 3 7.94 -52.65 3.88
N LEU A 4 9.09 -52.80 3.23
CA LEU A 4 9.27 -52.81 1.78
C LEU A 4 9.65 -54.22 1.35
N TYR A 5 9.12 -54.68 0.21
CA TYR A 5 9.38 -56.00 -0.36
C TYR A 5 9.98 -55.88 -1.76
N ASN A 6 10.94 -56.76 -2.08
CA ASN A 6 11.61 -56.88 -3.39
C ASN A 6 12.06 -55.53 -3.99
N GLY A 7 12.81 -54.74 -3.21
CA GLY A 7 13.25 -53.39 -3.58
C GLY A 7 14.75 -53.26 -3.82
N LYS A 8 15.16 -52.10 -4.33
CA LYS A 8 16.56 -51.70 -4.49
C LYS A 8 16.80 -50.38 -3.77
N SER A 9 17.75 -50.38 -2.84
CA SER A 9 18.17 -49.20 -2.08
C SER A 9 19.45 -48.62 -2.68
N PHE A 10 19.54 -47.30 -2.69
CA PHE A 10 20.70 -46.55 -3.15
C PHE A 10 21.16 -45.68 -1.97
N THR A 11 22.42 -45.81 -1.57
CA THR A 11 23.00 -45.00 -0.49
C THR A 11 24.32 -44.40 -0.97
N GLU A 12 24.47 -43.10 -0.79
CA GLU A 12 25.75 -42.41 -1.03
C GLU A 12 26.64 -42.60 0.21
N ILE A 13 27.89 -42.98 0.00
CA ILE A 13 28.86 -43.16 1.08
C ILE A 13 29.62 -41.85 1.26
N GLU A 14 29.50 -41.24 2.44
CA GLU A 14 30.24 -40.03 2.78
C GLU A 14 31.75 -40.27 2.86
N GLU A 15 32.50 -39.62 1.98
CA GLU A 15 33.97 -39.61 1.99
C GLU A 15 34.51 -38.68 3.09
N LYS A 16 34.78 -39.25 4.27
CA LYS A 16 35.37 -38.51 5.39
C LYS A 16 36.83 -38.15 5.10
N ASN A 17 37.23 -36.93 5.46
CA ASN A 17 38.59 -36.37 5.32
C ASN A 17 39.11 -36.23 3.88
N VAL A 18 38.23 -36.09 2.87
CA VAL A 18 38.62 -35.79 1.48
C VAL A 18 38.34 -34.32 1.14
N ALA A 19 39.34 -33.66 0.55
CA ALA A 19 39.25 -32.27 0.11
C ALA A 19 38.17 -32.10 -0.99
N PRO A 20 37.48 -30.93 -1.08
CA PRO A 20 36.29 -30.79 -1.94
C PRO A 20 36.53 -31.08 -3.43
N ASP A 21 37.76 -30.84 -3.90
CA ASP A 21 38.25 -31.06 -5.27
C ASP A 21 38.55 -32.53 -5.60
N GLN A 22 38.66 -33.41 -4.60
CA GLN A 22 39.04 -34.82 -4.79
C GLN A 22 37.92 -35.82 -4.48
N ARG A 23 36.71 -35.35 -4.16
CA ARG A 23 35.54 -36.20 -3.86
C ARG A 23 35.08 -36.98 -5.09
N LYS A 24 34.89 -38.29 -4.94
CA LYS A 24 34.47 -39.23 -5.98
C LYS A 24 33.04 -39.72 -5.81
N TYR A 25 32.36 -39.35 -4.72
CA TYR A 25 30.94 -39.65 -4.46
C TYR A 25 30.57 -41.14 -4.67
N PRO A 26 31.25 -42.09 -4.00
CA PRO A 26 30.98 -43.51 -4.15
C PRO A 26 29.56 -43.86 -3.71
N SER A 27 28.78 -44.43 -4.64
CA SER A 27 27.42 -44.93 -4.37
C SER A 27 27.42 -46.44 -4.10
N ARG A 28 26.65 -46.86 -3.11
CA ARG A 28 26.31 -48.26 -2.85
C ARG A 28 24.88 -48.55 -3.32
N LYS A 29 24.70 -49.72 -3.93
CA LYS A 29 23.40 -50.24 -4.40
C LYS A 29 23.17 -51.58 -3.72
N ASP A 30 22.09 -51.69 -2.95
CA ASP A 30 21.68 -52.92 -2.28
C ASP A 30 20.34 -53.40 -2.83
N GLU A 31 20.20 -54.70 -3.06
CA GLU A 31 18.93 -55.32 -3.50
C GLU A 31 18.42 -56.23 -2.38
N PHE A 32 17.16 -56.07 -2.00
CA PHE A 32 16.59 -56.69 -0.81
C PHE A 32 15.23 -57.33 -1.07
N ARG A 33 15.02 -58.52 -0.49
CA ARG A 33 13.73 -59.22 -0.53
C ARG A 33 12.72 -58.61 0.44
N GLU A 34 13.19 -58.13 1.59
CA GLU A 34 12.39 -57.49 2.65
C GLU A 34 13.27 -56.49 3.41
N GLN A 35 12.79 -55.27 3.63
CA GLN A 35 13.45 -54.23 4.41
C GLN A 35 12.42 -53.52 5.30
N THR A 36 12.69 -53.47 6.60
CA THR A 36 11.83 -52.79 7.59
C THR A 36 12.44 -51.47 8.01
N ILE A 37 11.76 -50.36 7.73
CA ILE A 37 12.16 -49.01 8.10
C ILE A 37 11.35 -48.57 9.34
N VAL A 38 12.06 -48.32 10.44
CA VAL A 38 11.48 -47.79 11.68
C VAL A 38 11.59 -46.27 11.67
N ILE A 39 10.58 -45.61 11.08
CA ILE A 39 10.41 -44.16 11.19
C ILE A 39 9.94 -43.85 12.61
N SER A 40 10.73 -43.11 13.39
CA SER A 40 10.31 -42.58 14.69
C SER A 40 9.39 -41.38 14.49
N LEU A 41 8.19 -41.44 15.07
CA LEU A 41 7.21 -40.33 15.02
C LEU A 41 7.46 -39.28 16.12
N SER A 42 8.49 -39.45 16.94
CA SER A 42 8.94 -38.50 17.95
C SER A 42 9.46 -37.22 17.28
N GLY A 43 8.61 -36.19 17.20
CA GLY A 43 8.87 -34.94 16.48
C GLY A 43 7.85 -34.61 15.39
N PHE A 44 6.98 -35.57 15.03
CA PHE A 44 5.80 -35.35 14.16
C PHE A 44 4.52 -35.04 14.96
N ASP A 45 4.64 -34.78 16.26
CA ASP A 45 3.51 -34.31 17.06
C ASP A 45 3.07 -32.91 16.59
N LEU A 46 1.78 -32.61 16.67
CA LEU A 46 1.20 -31.37 16.17
C LEU A 46 1.58 -30.19 17.09
N GLN A 47 2.78 -29.65 16.88
CA GLN A 47 3.19 -28.39 17.48
C GLN A 47 2.24 -27.29 17.01
N ARG A 48 1.32 -26.90 17.90
CA ARG A 48 0.50 -25.72 17.69
C ARG A 48 1.42 -24.51 17.61
N SER A 49 1.40 -23.82 16.46
CA SER A 49 2.00 -22.50 16.32
C SER A 49 1.53 -21.62 17.48
N SER A 50 2.44 -20.93 18.15
CA SER A 50 2.04 -19.97 19.18
C SER A 50 1.25 -18.82 18.55
N ASP A 51 0.09 -18.49 19.12
CA ASP A 51 -0.78 -17.39 18.65
C ASP A 51 -0.03 -16.05 18.51
N ASP A 52 1.05 -15.88 19.27
CA ASP A 52 1.89 -14.69 19.29
C ASP A 52 2.54 -14.38 17.93
N LEU A 53 2.79 -15.40 17.08
CA LEU A 53 3.42 -15.21 15.77
C LEU A 53 2.64 -14.29 14.83
N PHE A 54 1.31 -14.19 15.02
CA PHE A 54 0.43 -13.43 14.12
C PHE A 54 -0.33 -12.28 14.82
N ARG A 55 -0.20 -12.13 16.14
CA ARG A 55 -0.91 -11.10 16.94
C ARG A 55 -0.68 -9.67 16.48
N SER A 56 0.48 -9.38 15.89
CA SER A 56 0.83 -8.06 15.35
C SER A 56 0.32 -7.82 13.92
N THR A 57 -0.29 -8.81 13.26
CA THR A 57 -0.68 -8.69 11.85
C THR A 57 -2.06 -8.04 11.69
N SER A 58 -2.11 -6.97 10.90
CA SER A 58 -3.28 -6.09 10.72
C SER A 58 -4.59 -6.83 10.40
N TRP A 59 -4.56 -7.85 9.55
CA TRP A 59 -5.74 -8.62 9.16
C TRP A 59 -6.43 -9.35 10.34
N MET A 60 -5.67 -9.78 11.35
CA MET A 60 -6.18 -10.50 12.53
C MET A 60 -6.72 -9.57 13.63
N LEU A 61 -6.38 -8.29 13.60
CA LEU A 61 -6.85 -7.32 14.59
C LEU A 61 -8.35 -7.00 14.42
N ASN A 62 -9.01 -6.66 15.52
CA ASN A 62 -10.39 -6.16 15.51
C ASN A 62 -10.43 -4.63 15.36
N LEU A 63 -11.61 -4.06 15.11
CA LEU A 63 -11.74 -2.68 14.62
C LEU A 63 -11.20 -1.62 15.62
N SER A 64 -11.39 -1.87 16.92
CA SER A 64 -10.88 -1.00 18.00
C SER A 64 -9.35 -1.07 18.12
N GLN A 65 -8.78 -2.28 18.04
CA GLN A 65 -7.32 -2.45 17.99
C GLN A 65 -6.72 -1.75 16.77
N LEU A 66 -7.31 -1.93 15.58
CA LEU A 66 -6.84 -1.26 14.36
C LEU A 66 -6.83 0.27 14.52
N SER A 67 -7.90 0.87 15.07
CA SER A 67 -7.93 2.32 15.34
C SER A 67 -6.78 2.73 16.28
N PHE A 68 -6.63 2.04 17.41
CA PHE A 68 -5.57 2.33 18.38
C PHE A 68 -4.16 2.23 17.77
N TYR A 69 -3.91 1.24 16.91
CA TYR A 69 -2.63 1.12 16.20
C TYR A 69 -2.44 2.23 15.16
N ILE A 70 -3.48 2.60 14.40
CA ILE A 70 -3.42 3.72 13.43
C ILE A 70 -3.10 5.03 14.16
N ASP A 71 -3.80 5.32 15.26
CA ASP A 71 -3.60 6.53 16.07
C ASP A 71 -2.18 6.58 16.68
N SER A 72 -1.72 5.44 17.22
CA SER A 72 -0.37 5.30 17.78
C SER A 72 0.72 5.48 16.72
N MET A 73 0.58 4.85 15.54
CA MET A 73 1.51 5.00 14.42
C MET A 73 1.52 6.43 13.85
N ASN A 74 0.37 7.10 13.82
CA ASN A 74 0.28 8.49 13.37
C ASN A 74 1.01 9.43 14.35
N ASN A 75 0.86 9.23 15.66
CA ASN A 75 1.61 9.97 16.67
C ASN A 75 3.13 9.70 16.57
N GLU A 76 3.53 8.43 16.43
CA GLU A 76 4.94 8.06 16.23
C GLU A 76 5.53 8.70 14.96
N TYR A 77 4.78 8.67 13.86
CA TYR A 77 5.16 9.30 12.59
C TYR A 77 5.40 10.80 12.76
N ASN A 78 4.47 11.53 13.38
CA ASN A 78 4.60 12.96 13.61
C ASN A 78 5.79 13.29 14.53
N MET A 79 5.97 12.53 15.61
CA MET A 79 7.12 12.71 16.52
C MET A 79 8.46 12.48 15.80
N LYS A 80 8.56 11.40 15.02
CA LYS A 80 9.77 11.10 14.23
C LYS A 80 10.01 12.15 13.13
N TYR A 81 8.95 12.64 12.47
CA TYR A 81 9.07 13.74 11.50
C TYR A 81 9.72 14.99 12.11
N PHE A 82 9.27 15.42 13.30
CA PHE A 82 9.88 16.55 13.99
C PHE A 82 11.29 16.27 14.53
N GLN A 83 11.59 15.03 14.93
CA GLN A 83 12.95 14.62 15.32
C GLN A 83 13.91 14.72 14.14
N GLU A 84 13.57 14.09 13.01
CA GLU A 84 14.42 14.05 11.80
C GLU A 84 14.58 15.43 11.16
N PHE A 85 13.54 16.28 11.22
CA PHE A 85 13.63 17.68 10.79
C PHE A 85 14.62 18.48 11.65
N ARG A 86 14.58 18.32 12.98
CA ARG A 86 15.56 18.96 13.88
C ARG A 86 16.96 18.40 13.65
N GLU A 87 17.11 17.09 13.55
CA GLU A 87 18.40 16.46 13.29
C GLU A 87 19.01 16.92 11.97
N PHE A 88 18.23 17.03 10.89
CA PHE A 88 18.70 17.58 9.62
C PHE A 88 19.14 19.04 9.74
N ARG A 89 18.31 19.89 10.35
CA ARG A 89 18.61 21.32 10.56
C ARG A 89 19.88 21.50 11.41
N ASP A 90 19.92 20.83 12.56
CA ASP A 90 20.94 21.06 13.59
C ASP A 90 22.25 20.35 13.26
N SER A 91 22.22 19.17 12.61
CA SER A 91 23.43 18.39 12.29
C SER A 91 23.94 18.50 10.86
N LYS A 92 23.10 18.87 9.87
CA LYS A 92 23.51 18.93 8.43
C LYS A 92 23.53 20.35 7.87
N VAL A 93 22.52 21.18 8.19
CA VAL A 93 22.49 22.58 7.74
C VAL A 93 23.44 23.45 8.57
N TYR A 94 23.30 23.43 9.90
CA TYR A 94 24.12 24.23 10.82
C TYR A 94 25.27 23.42 11.44
N THR A 95 26.03 22.70 10.60
CA THR A 95 27.26 21.96 10.98
C THR A 95 28.34 22.83 11.67
N GLY A 96 28.23 24.15 11.58
CA GLY A 96 29.15 25.11 12.15
C GLY A 96 28.98 25.32 13.66
N ARG A 97 29.42 24.34 14.46
CA ARG A 97 29.82 24.44 15.88
C ARG A 97 28.79 25.05 16.84
N ASN A 98 28.46 24.31 17.90
CA ASN A 98 28.06 24.93 19.17
C ASN A 98 29.21 25.83 19.66
N VAL A 99 29.21 27.09 19.23
CA VAL A 99 29.82 28.16 20.00
C VAL A 99 28.98 28.22 21.27
N ILE A 100 29.59 27.87 22.40
CA ILE A 100 29.07 28.29 23.69
C ILE A 100 29.17 29.81 23.64
N TYR A 101 28.06 30.46 23.30
CA TYR A 101 27.90 31.85 23.66
C TYR A 101 27.96 31.87 25.19
N ASP A 102 28.93 32.59 25.75
CA ASP A 102 28.70 33.17 27.07
C ASP A 102 27.36 33.91 26.94
N MET A 103 26.37 33.54 27.76
CA MET A 103 25.15 34.32 27.87
C MET A 103 25.49 35.59 28.64
N ASP A 104 26.13 36.53 27.96
CA ASP A 104 26.00 37.94 28.30
C ASP A 104 24.52 38.30 28.11
N GLU A 105 23.92 39.04 29.05
CA GLU A 105 22.47 39.37 29.08
C GLU A 105 22.10 40.44 28.02
N GLY A 106 22.64 40.31 26.81
CA GLY A 106 22.41 41.17 25.66
C GLY A 106 21.07 40.90 24.99
N ASN A 107 20.29 41.96 24.78
CA ASN A 107 18.96 41.90 24.15
C ASN A 107 19.00 41.17 22.78
N PRO A 108 18.27 40.04 22.59
CA PRO A 108 18.38 39.17 21.41
C PRO A 108 17.90 39.77 20.08
N GLU A 109 17.41 41.01 20.07
CA GLU A 109 16.89 41.68 18.87
C GLU A 109 17.96 42.17 17.88
N LYS A 110 19.24 42.20 18.27
CA LYS A 110 20.32 42.81 17.45
C LYS A 110 21.19 41.85 16.62
N ASP A 111 21.02 40.54 16.78
CA ASP A 111 21.92 39.55 16.16
C ASP A 111 21.52 39.11 14.74
N SER A 112 20.69 39.91 14.06
CA SER A 112 20.34 39.73 12.63
C SER A 112 21.47 40.17 11.68
N VAL A 113 22.69 39.70 11.94
CA VAL A 113 23.81 39.85 11.01
C VAL A 113 23.44 39.15 9.70
N THR A 114 23.25 39.94 8.64
CA THR A 114 22.86 39.40 7.33
C THR A 114 23.99 38.53 6.79
N PHE A 115 23.82 37.21 6.89
CA PHE A 115 24.83 36.24 6.46
C PHE A 115 25.02 36.31 4.94
N ASN A 116 26.07 37.00 4.49
CA ASN A 116 26.44 37.12 3.08
C ASN A 116 27.59 36.17 2.75
N PRO A 117 27.33 34.95 2.26
CA PRO A 117 28.37 33.97 1.98
C PRO A 117 29.31 34.41 0.84
N GLY A 118 28.85 35.27 -0.08
CA GLY A 118 29.66 35.76 -1.20
C GLY A 118 30.80 36.67 -0.76
N GLN A 119 30.54 37.57 0.20
CA GLN A 119 31.56 38.46 0.78
C GLN A 119 32.56 37.68 1.65
N LEU A 120 32.06 36.77 2.50
CA LEU A 120 32.91 35.89 3.31
C LEU A 120 33.80 35.01 2.43
N TYR A 121 33.25 34.45 1.34
CA TYR A 121 34.03 33.64 0.40
C TYR A 121 35.06 34.46 -0.37
N SER A 122 34.75 35.69 -0.80
CA SER A 122 35.66 36.51 -1.59
C SER A 122 36.92 36.90 -0.80
N GLY A 123 36.79 37.17 0.51
CA GLY A 123 37.88 37.52 1.42
C GLY A 123 38.84 36.39 1.82
N LEU A 124 38.50 35.12 1.54
CA LEU A 124 39.37 33.97 1.85
C LEU A 124 40.62 33.91 0.94
N ARG A 125 41.71 33.33 1.46
CA ARG A 125 42.92 33.05 0.67
C ARG A 125 42.64 31.95 -0.37
N SER A 126 43.40 31.95 -1.46
CA SER A 126 43.19 31.01 -2.60
C SER A 126 43.29 29.53 -2.22
N TYR A 127 44.05 29.19 -1.17
CA TYR A 127 44.13 27.85 -0.60
C TYR A 127 42.85 27.49 0.17
N ASP A 128 42.45 28.35 1.13
CA ASP A 128 41.28 28.16 1.98
C ASP A 128 39.99 28.05 1.16
N LYS A 129 39.87 28.81 0.06
CA LYS A 129 38.75 28.73 -0.90
C LYS A 129 38.51 27.30 -1.41
N ARG A 130 39.57 26.54 -1.71
CA ARG A 130 39.44 25.15 -2.17
C ARG A 130 38.95 24.22 -1.06
N ILE A 131 39.46 24.41 0.17
CA ILE A 131 39.08 23.60 1.35
C ILE A 131 37.62 23.84 1.72
N VAL A 132 37.18 25.11 1.76
CA VAL A 132 35.80 25.47 2.08
C VAL A 132 34.81 24.89 1.07
N VAL A 133 35.12 24.98 -0.24
CA VAL A 133 34.27 24.37 -1.29
C VAL A 133 34.26 22.83 -1.20
N ALA A 134 35.41 22.20 -0.95
CA ALA A 134 35.48 20.74 -0.79
C ALA A 134 34.63 20.25 0.40
N ARG A 135 34.75 20.91 1.56
CA ARG A 135 33.92 20.61 2.75
C ARG A 135 32.44 20.91 2.52
N ALA A 136 32.10 22.02 1.85
CA ALA A 136 30.71 22.32 1.52
C ALA A 136 30.08 21.26 0.60
N LEU A 137 30.84 20.74 -0.37
CA LEU A 137 30.42 19.64 -1.24
C LEU A 137 30.25 18.32 -0.47
N GLU A 138 31.15 18.02 0.46
CA GLU A 138 31.07 16.85 1.35
C GLU A 138 29.82 16.92 2.24
N ASN A 139 29.64 18.01 2.99
CA ASN A 139 28.47 18.24 3.83
C ASN A 139 27.15 18.19 3.02
N THR A 140 27.15 18.71 1.79
CA THR A 140 25.97 18.67 0.90
C THR A 140 25.66 17.24 0.44
N LYS A 141 26.68 16.44 0.09
CA LYS A 141 26.50 15.02 -0.25
C LYS A 141 25.97 14.22 0.94
N GLU A 142 26.48 14.47 2.14
CA GLU A 142 26.01 13.84 3.36
C GLU A 142 24.55 14.22 3.66
N ALA A 143 24.20 15.51 3.56
CA ALA A 143 22.84 16.01 3.72
C ALA A 143 21.85 15.38 2.73
N VAL A 144 22.24 15.23 1.46
CA VAL A 144 21.43 14.55 0.44
C VAL A 144 21.28 13.05 0.74
N SER A 145 22.35 12.38 1.19
CA SER A 145 22.31 10.95 1.57
C SER A 145 21.40 10.71 2.78
N PHE A 146 21.45 11.60 3.77
CA PHE A 146 20.56 11.61 4.93
C PHE A 146 19.10 11.77 4.48
N LEU A 147 18.78 12.81 3.70
CA LEU A 147 17.41 13.04 3.20
C LEU A 147 16.89 11.88 2.35
N SER A 148 17.72 11.27 1.51
CA SER A 148 17.33 10.07 0.74
C SER A 148 16.93 8.91 1.67
N THR A 149 17.74 8.65 2.71
CA THR A 149 17.47 7.58 3.69
C THR A 149 16.22 7.87 4.53
N THR A 150 16.10 9.09 5.07
CA THR A 150 14.93 9.52 5.85
C THR A 150 13.66 9.48 5.01
N THR A 151 13.67 9.96 3.76
CA THR A 151 12.48 9.94 2.90
C THR A 151 12.03 8.52 2.56
N GLU A 152 12.94 7.57 2.29
CA GLU A 152 12.54 6.16 2.08
C GLU A 152 12.02 5.50 3.36
N THR A 153 12.64 5.74 4.53
CA THR A 153 12.11 5.20 5.79
C THR A 153 10.74 5.78 6.17
N MET A 154 10.49 7.07 5.88
CA MET A 154 9.18 7.69 6.07
C MET A 154 8.13 7.14 5.10
N LYS A 155 8.48 6.94 3.82
CA LYS A 155 7.60 6.24 2.86
C LYS A 155 7.21 4.85 3.37
N MET A 156 8.16 4.06 3.87
CA MET A 156 7.88 2.72 4.41
C MET A 156 6.91 2.77 5.60
N LYS A 157 7.07 3.72 6.55
CA LYS A 157 6.15 3.93 7.68
C LYS A 157 4.73 4.30 7.20
N ILE A 158 4.62 5.20 6.21
CA ILE A 158 3.32 5.60 5.64
C ILE A 158 2.63 4.39 4.98
N ARG A 159 3.35 3.59 4.18
CA ARG A 159 2.79 2.36 3.56
C ARG A 159 2.31 1.36 4.62
N PHE A 160 3.08 1.19 5.71
CA PHE A 160 2.69 0.32 6.81
C PHE A 160 1.40 0.81 7.51
N MET A 161 1.31 2.11 7.82
CA MET A 161 0.11 2.73 8.37
C MET A 161 -1.11 2.57 7.44
N LYS A 162 -0.93 2.83 6.14
CA LYS A 162 -1.98 2.68 5.13
C LYS A 162 -2.52 1.26 5.04
N ARG A 163 -1.69 0.24 5.27
CA ARG A 163 -2.14 -1.16 5.34
C ARG A 163 -3.14 -1.42 6.47
N TYR A 164 -2.96 -0.79 7.63
CA TYR A 164 -3.91 -0.91 8.75
C TYR A 164 -5.22 -0.16 8.46
N GLU A 165 -5.15 1.01 7.83
CA GLU A 165 -6.34 1.74 7.36
C GLU A 165 -7.12 0.95 6.28
N VAL A 166 -6.40 0.28 5.36
CA VAL A 166 -6.98 -0.64 4.37
C VAL A 166 -7.73 -1.77 5.07
N ASP A 167 -7.10 -2.49 6.00
CA ASP A 167 -7.74 -3.60 6.71
C ASP A 167 -8.93 -3.15 7.58
N TRP A 168 -8.88 -1.94 8.14
CA TRP A 168 -10.01 -1.31 8.85
C TRP A 168 -11.20 -1.10 7.91
N HIS A 169 -10.98 -0.47 6.75
CA HIS A 169 -12.05 -0.26 5.76
C HIS A 169 -12.54 -1.58 5.15
N LYS A 170 -11.65 -2.54 4.89
CA LYS A 170 -11.96 -3.84 4.27
C LYS A 170 -12.99 -4.63 5.09
N LYS A 171 -12.89 -4.59 6.42
CA LYS A 171 -13.88 -5.20 7.34
C LYS A 171 -15.29 -4.59 7.23
N LEU A 172 -15.42 -3.34 6.75
CA LEU A 172 -16.71 -2.67 6.50
C LEU A 172 -17.18 -2.80 5.05
N VAL A 173 -16.26 -2.70 4.08
CA VAL A 173 -16.55 -2.76 2.65
C VAL A 173 -17.00 -4.16 2.22
N LEU A 174 -16.47 -5.23 2.81
CA LEU A 174 -16.91 -6.61 2.50
C LEU A 174 -18.41 -6.86 2.74
N PRO A 175 -18.98 -6.64 3.94
CA PRO A 175 -20.43 -6.83 4.15
C PRO A 175 -21.27 -5.81 3.37
N PHE A 176 -20.77 -4.58 3.14
CA PHE A 176 -21.44 -3.61 2.26
C PHE A 176 -21.47 -4.09 0.80
N GLY A 177 -20.40 -4.72 0.32
CA GLY A 177 -20.30 -5.35 -1.00
C GLY A 177 -21.37 -6.42 -1.22
N CYS A 178 -21.70 -7.21 -0.19
CA CYS A 178 -22.82 -8.16 -0.25
C CYS A 178 -24.17 -7.49 -0.54
N LEU A 179 -24.42 -6.29 0.02
CA LEU A 179 -25.63 -5.51 -0.28
C LEU A 179 -25.61 -4.98 -1.72
N VAL A 180 -24.46 -4.48 -2.20
CA VAL A 180 -24.30 -4.04 -3.60
C VAL A 180 -24.55 -5.21 -4.57
N PHE A 181 -24.01 -6.40 -4.29
CA PHE A 181 -24.26 -7.59 -5.11
C PHE A 181 -25.71 -8.07 -5.02
N PHE A 182 -26.40 -7.92 -3.89
CA PHE A 182 -27.83 -8.20 -3.81
C PHE A 182 -28.65 -7.30 -4.76
N PHE A 183 -28.37 -6.00 -4.78
CA PHE A 183 -29.01 -5.05 -5.73
C PHE A 183 -28.64 -5.29 -7.20
N ILE A 184 -27.60 -6.06 -7.51
CA ILE A 184 -27.25 -6.45 -8.88
C ILE A 184 -27.90 -7.80 -9.23
N GLY A 185 -27.77 -8.80 -8.37
CA GLY A 185 -28.25 -10.16 -8.61
C GLY A 185 -29.79 -10.29 -8.61
N ALA A 186 -30.48 -9.62 -7.69
CA ALA A 186 -31.94 -9.69 -7.59
C ALA A 186 -32.66 -9.20 -8.87
N PRO A 187 -32.37 -8.00 -9.43
CA PRO A 187 -32.99 -7.60 -10.69
C PRO A 187 -32.51 -8.40 -11.89
N LEU A 188 -31.24 -8.81 -11.97
CA LEU A 188 -30.76 -9.63 -13.10
C LEU A 188 -31.46 -11.00 -13.15
N GLY A 189 -31.70 -11.63 -12.00
CA GLY A 189 -32.47 -12.86 -11.91
C GLY A 189 -33.93 -12.71 -12.33
N ALA A 190 -34.56 -11.56 -12.03
CA ALA A 190 -35.94 -11.26 -12.40
C ALA A 190 -36.10 -10.86 -13.88
N ILE A 191 -35.17 -10.06 -14.42
CA ILE A 191 -35.23 -9.53 -15.80
C ILE A 191 -34.96 -10.65 -16.83
N VAL A 192 -33.98 -11.53 -16.60
CA VAL A 192 -33.48 -12.47 -17.62
C VAL A 192 -34.34 -13.74 -17.68
N ARG A 193 -35.63 -13.58 -18.00
CA ARG A 193 -36.63 -14.68 -18.10
C ARG A 193 -36.48 -15.57 -19.35
N LYS A 194 -35.80 -15.11 -20.41
CA LYS A 194 -35.69 -15.81 -21.71
C LYS A 194 -34.41 -16.64 -21.89
N GLY A 195 -33.50 -16.66 -20.91
CA GLY A 195 -32.33 -17.53 -20.92
C GLY A 195 -32.50 -18.68 -19.92
N GLY A 196 -31.80 -19.80 -20.16
CA GLY A 196 -31.72 -20.88 -19.16
C GLY A 196 -31.03 -20.42 -17.87
N LEU A 197 -31.17 -21.21 -16.80
CA LEU A 197 -30.71 -20.90 -15.42
C LEU A 197 -29.26 -20.40 -15.31
N GLY A 198 -28.37 -20.74 -16.25
CA GLY A 198 -26.98 -20.25 -16.27
C GLY A 198 -26.81 -18.79 -16.69
N THR A 199 -27.74 -18.20 -17.45
CA THR A 199 -27.56 -16.86 -18.02
C THR A 199 -27.45 -15.72 -16.99
N PRO A 200 -28.33 -15.57 -15.97
CA PRO A 200 -28.14 -14.56 -14.93
C PRO A 200 -26.90 -14.85 -14.06
N THR A 201 -26.54 -16.13 -13.89
CA THR A 201 -25.37 -16.56 -13.12
C THR A 201 -24.05 -16.10 -13.77
N VAL A 202 -23.90 -16.29 -15.09
CA VAL A 202 -22.71 -15.83 -15.82
C VAL A 202 -22.56 -14.31 -15.78
N ILE A 203 -23.66 -13.57 -15.93
CA ILE A 203 -23.65 -12.09 -15.83
C ILE A 203 -23.27 -11.65 -14.41
N SER A 204 -23.78 -12.34 -13.38
CA SER A 204 -23.43 -12.06 -11.97
C SER A 204 -21.95 -12.31 -11.68
N ILE A 205 -21.37 -13.40 -12.19
CA ILE A 205 -19.94 -13.70 -12.09
C ILE A 205 -19.11 -12.62 -12.79
N LEU A 206 -19.54 -12.12 -13.96
CA LEU A 206 -18.86 -11.04 -14.66
C LEU A 206 -18.82 -9.74 -13.84
N PHE A 207 -19.93 -9.35 -13.19
CA PHE A 207 -19.94 -8.20 -12.27
C PHE A 207 -19.07 -8.44 -11.03
N PHE A 208 -19.03 -9.66 -10.48
CA PHE A 208 -18.15 -10.02 -9.38
C PHE A 208 -16.66 -9.91 -9.76
N VAL A 209 -16.26 -10.36 -10.95
CA VAL A 209 -14.88 -10.22 -11.45
C VAL A 209 -14.53 -8.74 -11.63
N ILE A 210 -15.42 -7.93 -12.20
CA ILE A 210 -15.21 -6.48 -12.35
C ILE A 210 -15.03 -5.81 -10.97
N TRP A 211 -15.91 -6.12 -10.00
CA TRP A 211 -15.78 -5.63 -8.62
C TRP A 211 -14.44 -6.01 -8.00
N TYR A 212 -14.04 -7.28 -8.13
CA TYR A 212 -12.82 -7.82 -7.54
C TYR A 212 -11.57 -7.16 -8.13
N VAL A 213 -11.50 -7.02 -9.46
CA VAL A 213 -10.39 -6.34 -10.14
C VAL A 213 -10.29 -4.88 -9.71
N ILE A 214 -11.40 -4.13 -9.73
CA ILE A 214 -11.41 -2.73 -9.28
C ILE A 214 -10.99 -2.61 -7.82
N SER A 215 -11.52 -3.47 -6.94
CA SER A 215 -11.18 -3.47 -5.51
C SER A 215 -9.70 -3.76 -5.27
N MET A 216 -9.13 -4.74 -5.98
CA MET A 216 -7.73 -5.12 -5.88
C MET A 216 -6.79 -4.02 -6.40
N SER A 217 -7.14 -3.37 -7.52
CA SER A 217 -6.37 -2.23 -8.04
C SER A 217 -6.44 -1.02 -7.12
N ALA A 218 -7.62 -0.71 -6.57
CA ALA A 218 -7.80 0.42 -5.66
C ALA A 218 -7.09 0.20 -4.30
N GLU A 219 -7.10 -1.03 -3.78
CA GLU A 219 -6.32 -1.42 -2.60
C GLU A 219 -4.82 -1.14 -2.80
N LYS A 220 -4.26 -1.46 -3.97
CA LYS A 220 -2.86 -1.15 -4.31
C LYS A 220 -2.58 0.35 -4.37
N PHE A 221 -3.48 1.16 -4.94
CA PHE A 221 -3.30 2.62 -4.96
C PHE A 221 -3.39 3.26 -3.56
N VAL A 222 -4.09 2.65 -2.60
CA VAL A 222 -4.06 3.08 -1.20
C VAL A 222 -2.77 2.62 -0.50
N GLU A 223 -2.33 1.37 -0.70
CA GLU A 223 -1.05 0.88 -0.15
C GLU A 223 0.15 1.71 -0.62
N GLU A 224 0.12 2.21 -1.86
CA GLU A 224 1.15 3.12 -2.40
C GLU A 224 0.99 4.60 -1.97
N ASN A 225 -0.05 4.92 -1.19
CA ASN A 225 -0.40 6.27 -0.75
C ASN A 225 -0.64 7.26 -1.91
N LEU A 226 -1.23 6.78 -3.01
CA LEU A 226 -1.62 7.59 -4.17
C LEU A 226 -3.05 8.16 -4.03
N ILE A 227 -3.93 7.43 -3.34
CA ILE A 227 -5.35 7.77 -3.13
C ILE A 227 -5.65 7.68 -1.63
N SER A 228 -6.58 8.49 -1.13
CA SER A 228 -7.04 8.40 0.25
C SER A 228 -7.71 7.05 0.53
N SER A 229 -7.47 6.50 1.72
CA SER A 229 -7.89 5.15 2.09
C SER A 229 -9.39 4.94 2.00
N PHE A 230 -10.17 5.97 2.36
CA PHE A 230 -11.62 5.96 2.19
C PHE A 230 -12.02 5.89 0.70
N ALA A 231 -11.53 6.81 -0.13
CA ALA A 231 -11.93 6.86 -1.54
C ALA A 231 -11.50 5.61 -2.32
N GLY A 232 -10.29 5.09 -2.07
CA GLY A 232 -9.79 3.88 -2.70
C GLY A 232 -10.57 2.63 -2.28
N MET A 233 -10.69 2.36 -0.97
CA MET A 233 -11.34 1.13 -0.50
C MET A 233 -12.84 1.07 -0.82
N TRP A 234 -13.51 2.21 -0.90
CA TRP A 234 -14.93 2.28 -1.29
C TRP A 234 -15.15 2.47 -2.81
N ALA A 235 -14.10 2.59 -3.62
CA ALA A 235 -14.21 2.87 -5.06
C ALA A 235 -15.09 1.85 -5.81
N SER A 236 -14.86 0.56 -5.58
CA SER A 236 -15.64 -0.52 -6.21
C SER A 236 -17.13 -0.44 -5.86
N SER A 237 -17.44 -0.15 -4.59
CA SER A 237 -18.80 0.06 -4.10
C SER A 237 -19.46 1.32 -4.67
N PHE A 238 -18.75 2.46 -4.73
CA PHE A 238 -19.29 3.69 -5.32
C PHE A 238 -19.52 3.61 -6.83
N ILE A 239 -18.77 2.78 -7.55
CA ILE A 239 -18.96 2.53 -8.99
C ILE A 239 -20.15 1.59 -9.23
N LEU A 240 -20.29 0.51 -8.44
CA LEU A 240 -21.27 -0.54 -8.70
C LEU A 240 -22.63 -0.32 -8.03
N LEU A 241 -22.70 0.42 -6.91
CA LEU A 241 -23.97 0.71 -6.24
C LEU A 241 -24.95 1.50 -7.13
N PRO A 242 -24.55 2.58 -7.84
CA PRO A 242 -25.44 3.26 -8.78
C PRO A 242 -25.97 2.33 -9.87
N VAL A 243 -25.12 1.43 -10.39
CA VAL A 243 -25.50 0.43 -11.39
C VAL A 243 -26.53 -0.56 -10.84
N GLY A 244 -26.31 -1.10 -9.63
CA GLY A 244 -27.27 -1.99 -8.96
C GLY A 244 -28.61 -1.32 -8.66
N VAL A 245 -28.59 -0.08 -8.17
CA VAL A 245 -29.82 0.71 -7.93
C VAL A 245 -30.57 0.98 -9.24
N PHE A 246 -29.88 1.32 -10.32
CA PHE A 246 -30.48 1.53 -11.63
C PHE A 246 -31.08 0.25 -12.23
N LEU A 247 -30.37 -0.87 -12.14
CA LEU A 247 -30.88 -2.19 -12.55
C LEU A 247 -32.12 -2.58 -11.73
N THR A 248 -32.09 -2.34 -10.42
CA THR A 248 -33.24 -2.58 -9.52
C THR A 248 -34.44 -1.73 -9.94
N TYR A 249 -34.25 -0.42 -10.13
CA TYR A 249 -35.31 0.48 -10.56
C TYR A 249 -35.91 0.06 -11.92
N LYS A 250 -35.08 -0.34 -12.89
CA LYS A 250 -35.52 -0.81 -14.21
C LYS A 250 -36.27 -2.14 -14.16
N ALA A 251 -35.87 -3.07 -13.30
CA ALA A 251 -36.59 -4.32 -13.06
C ALA A 251 -37.98 -4.07 -12.46
N SER A 252 -38.09 -3.20 -11.47
CA SER A 252 -39.37 -2.91 -10.79
C SER A 252 -40.39 -2.19 -11.66
N HIS A 253 -39.96 -1.46 -12.70
CA HIS A 253 -40.85 -0.74 -13.63
C HIS A 253 -41.11 -1.50 -14.94
N ASP A 254 -41.02 -2.84 -14.89
CA ASP A 254 -41.43 -3.80 -15.94
C ASP A 254 -40.83 -3.53 -17.34
N SER A 255 -39.64 -2.93 -17.37
CA SER A 255 -39.04 -2.43 -18.62
C SER A 255 -38.27 -3.53 -19.37
N VAL A 256 -38.96 -4.20 -20.30
CA VAL A 256 -38.39 -5.20 -21.23
C VAL A 256 -37.48 -4.51 -22.26
N ILE A 257 -36.26 -4.11 -21.86
CA ILE A 257 -35.32 -3.48 -22.80
C ILE A 257 -33.85 -3.85 -22.56
N MET A 258 -33.35 -4.79 -23.38
CA MET A 258 -31.97 -4.75 -23.85
C MET A 258 -31.84 -3.68 -24.95
N ASN A 259 -31.95 -2.39 -24.61
CA ASN A 259 -31.46 -1.33 -25.49
C ASN A 259 -30.13 -0.82 -24.95
N VAL A 260 -29.06 -1.11 -25.69
CA VAL A 260 -27.69 -0.68 -25.36
C VAL A 260 -27.64 0.84 -25.19
N ASP A 261 -28.42 1.61 -25.96
CA ASP A 261 -28.55 3.06 -25.83
C ASP A 261 -29.02 3.53 -24.46
N THR A 262 -29.88 2.75 -23.78
CA THR A 262 -30.34 3.09 -22.42
C THR A 262 -29.21 2.92 -21.39
N TYR A 263 -28.36 1.90 -21.56
CA TYR A 263 -27.17 1.72 -20.75
C TYR A 263 -26.11 2.80 -21.05
N LEU A 264 -25.89 3.12 -22.32
CA LEU A 264 -24.96 4.17 -22.74
C LEU A 264 -25.36 5.56 -22.21
N GLN A 265 -26.65 5.91 -22.25
CA GLN A 265 -27.15 7.14 -21.64
C GLN A 265 -26.95 7.16 -20.13
N PHE A 266 -27.16 6.03 -19.44
CA PHE A 266 -26.92 5.93 -17.99
C PHE A 266 -25.43 6.10 -17.63
N PHE A 267 -24.51 5.42 -18.35
CA PHE A 267 -23.07 5.61 -18.16
C PHE A 267 -22.62 7.03 -18.49
N ARG A 268 -23.21 7.69 -19.49
CA ARG A 268 -22.98 9.12 -19.78
C ARG A 268 -23.43 10.01 -18.63
N ASN A 269 -24.65 9.82 -18.11
CA ASN A 269 -25.16 10.58 -16.98
C ASN A 269 -24.31 10.38 -15.70
N ILE A 270 -23.81 9.16 -15.45
CA ILE A 270 -22.85 8.89 -14.37
C ILE A 270 -21.52 9.63 -14.61
N LYS A 271 -20.98 9.58 -15.84
CA LYS A 271 -19.75 10.30 -16.19
C LYS A 271 -19.91 11.81 -15.95
N ASP A 272 -21.03 12.39 -16.39
CA ASP A 272 -21.30 13.82 -16.26
C ASP A 272 -21.53 14.21 -14.79
N PHE A 273 -22.17 13.35 -13.99
CA PHE A 273 -22.31 13.51 -12.55
C PHE A 273 -20.95 13.44 -11.82
N LEU A 274 -20.13 12.44 -12.11
CA LEU A 274 -18.76 12.30 -11.57
C LEU A 274 -17.89 13.48 -11.98
N TYR A 275 -17.94 13.91 -13.23
CA TYR A 275 -17.22 15.09 -13.72
C TYR A 275 -17.66 16.36 -12.98
N ARG A 276 -18.98 16.54 -12.78
CA ARG A 276 -19.54 17.67 -12.02
C ARG A 276 -19.18 17.66 -10.54
N ILE A 277 -18.88 16.50 -9.94
CA ILE A 277 -18.37 16.38 -8.57
C ILE A 277 -16.86 16.67 -8.52
N ILE A 278 -16.08 16.08 -9.42
CA ILE A 278 -14.61 16.18 -9.44
C ILE A 278 -14.14 17.59 -9.85
N PHE A 279 -14.83 18.24 -10.78
CA PHE A 279 -14.47 19.58 -11.30
C PHE A 279 -15.21 20.74 -10.62
N GLN A 280 -15.84 20.53 -9.46
CA GLN A 280 -16.64 21.55 -8.76
C GLN A 280 -15.80 22.68 -8.10
N GLY A 281 -14.56 22.88 -8.53
CA GLY A 281 -13.65 23.97 -8.12
C GLY A 281 -13.54 25.15 -9.09
N LYS A 282 -14.10 25.07 -10.31
CA LYS A 282 -14.22 26.22 -11.21
C LYS A 282 -15.57 26.24 -11.92
N ARG A 283 -16.47 27.12 -11.44
CA ARG A 283 -17.52 27.67 -12.30
C ARG A 283 -16.83 28.53 -13.38
N PRO A 284 -17.20 28.42 -14.67
CA PRO A 284 -17.00 29.53 -15.58
C PRO A 284 -17.95 30.64 -15.14
N GLU A 285 -17.43 31.60 -14.39
CA GLU A 285 -18.08 32.89 -14.18
C GLU A 285 -17.96 33.67 -15.48
N TYR A 286 -19.04 33.71 -16.27
CA TYR A 286 -19.46 34.86 -17.07
C TYR A 286 -20.94 34.71 -17.36
N ASP A 287 -21.74 35.60 -16.74
CA ASP A 287 -23.15 35.75 -17.02
C ASP A 287 -23.46 37.25 -17.11
N ILE A 288 -24.39 37.64 -17.98
CA ILE A 288 -24.99 38.98 -18.10
C ILE A 288 -24.09 40.16 -18.51
N ILE A 289 -23.77 40.23 -19.82
CA ILE A 289 -23.78 41.46 -20.65
C ILE A 289 -24.24 41.00 -22.06
N ASN A 290 -25.24 41.56 -22.76
CA ASN A 290 -26.11 42.71 -22.48
C ASN A 290 -27.57 42.44 -22.96
N ILE A 291 -28.53 43.28 -22.55
CA ILE A 291 -29.76 43.58 -23.29
C ILE A 291 -29.90 45.10 -23.30
N THR A 292 -29.74 45.75 -24.48
CA THR A 292 -30.43 46.96 -24.98
C THR A 292 -29.76 47.45 -26.28
N ASP A 293 -30.58 48.02 -27.17
CA ASP A 293 -30.27 48.88 -28.35
C ASP A 293 -29.40 48.24 -29.47
N GLU A 294 -29.86 47.96 -30.69
CA GLU A 294 -30.87 48.62 -31.58
C GLU A 294 -31.78 47.61 -32.32
#